data_AF-A0A923VHP1-F1
#
_entry.id   AF-A0A923VHP1-F1
#
_cell.length_a   1.000
_cell.length_b   1.000
_cell.length_c   1.000
_cell.angle_alpha   90.00
_cell.angle_beta   90.00
_cell.angle_gamma   90.00
#
_symmetry.space_group_name_H-M   'P 1'
#
loop_
_entity.id
_entity.type
_entity.pdbx_description
1 polymer ?
#
loop_
_entity_poly.entity_id
_entity_poly.type
_entity_poly.pdbx_seq_one_letter_code
_entity_poly.pdbx_strand_id
1 'polypeptide(L)'
;MVVIIAGLFAFQYKRENAQSILRASYGEELSNFTIELKENGNYIIINSGIFDTKYSYGKFISKDSIITLDKSSDLLYLKTNKFVVREKMLLPISSDGIVTYNGLFIDYDYRN
;
A
#
# COMPACT_ATOMS: atom_id res chain seq x y z
N MET A 1 10.38 0.72 32.27
CA MET A 1 9.19 1.09 31.47
C MET A 1 9.49 2.11 30.37
N VAL A 2 10.32 3.15 30.62
CA VAL A 2 10.67 4.21 29.63
C VAL A 2 11.39 3.69 28.36
N VAL A 3 12.29 2.71 28.49
CA VAL A 3 13.07 2.17 27.36
C VAL A 3 12.18 1.44 26.33
N ILE A 4 11.15 0.72 26.80
CA ILE A 4 10.21 -0.01 25.93
C ILE A 4 9.37 0.96 25.11
N ILE A 5 8.93 2.05 25.74
CA ILE A 5 8.13 3.11 25.11
C ILE A 5 8.98 3.82 24.03
N ALA A 6 10.23 4.19 24.34
CA ALA A 6 11.13 4.79 23.36
C ALA A 6 11.43 3.87 22.16
N GLY A 7 11.60 2.56 22.40
CA GLY A 7 11.80 1.57 21.34
C GLY A 7 10.59 1.43 20.42
N LEU A 8 9.38 1.42 20.97
CA LEU A 8 8.12 1.42 20.22
C LEU A 8 7.95 2.69 19.37
N PHE A 9 8.25 3.87 19.94
CA PHE A 9 8.21 5.13 19.19
C PHE A 9 9.23 5.15 18.06
N ALA A 10 10.48 4.75 18.31
CA ALA A 10 11.51 4.68 17.27
C ALA A 10 11.13 3.69 16.15
N PHE A 11 10.51 2.55 16.51
CA PHE A 11 10.03 1.57 15.55
C PHE A 11 8.89 2.12 14.69
N GLN A 12 7.88 2.76 15.28
CA GLN A 12 6.79 3.39 14.53
C GLN A 12 7.29 4.54 13.66
N TYR A 13 8.19 5.37 14.19
CA TYR A 13 8.79 6.48 13.45
C TYR A 13 9.56 5.98 12.22
N LYS A 14 10.39 4.94 12.35
CA LYS A 14 11.08 4.33 11.21
C LYS A 14 10.12 3.66 10.21
N ARG A 15 9.00 3.12 10.70
CA ARG A 15 7.97 2.50 9.85
C ARG A 15 7.27 3.54 8.97
N GLU A 16 6.95 4.70 9.53
CA GLU A 16 6.16 5.74 8.88
C GLU A 16 7.00 6.70 8.01
N ASN A 17 8.25 6.96 8.40
CA ASN A 17 9.11 7.95 7.72
C ASN A 17 10.09 7.34 6.71
N ALA A 18 9.98 6.05 6.40
CA ALA A 18 10.78 5.47 5.34
C ALA A 18 10.36 6.04 3.98
N GLN A 19 11.33 6.13 3.06
CA GLN A 19 11.09 6.62 1.70
C GLN A 19 10.10 5.70 0.97
N SER A 20 9.15 6.31 0.27
CA SER A 20 8.24 5.59 -0.63
C SER A 20 8.99 5.21 -1.91
N ILE A 21 8.96 3.93 -2.27
CA ILE A 21 9.56 3.42 -3.51
C ILE A 21 8.52 3.19 -4.62
N LEU A 22 7.25 3.05 -4.23
CA LEU A 22 6.12 2.97 -5.14
C LEU A 22 4.92 3.58 -4.44
N ARG A 23 4.21 4.45 -5.16
CA ARG A 23 2.90 4.93 -4.77
C ARG A 23 1.95 4.65 -5.91
N ALA A 24 0.80 4.07 -5.60
CA ALA A 24 -0.26 3.89 -6.58
C ALA A 24 -1.59 4.31 -6.00
N SER A 25 -2.40 5.00 -6.80
CA SER A 25 -3.64 5.59 -6.36
C SER A 25 -4.78 5.32 -7.34
N TYR A 26 -5.99 5.38 -6.80
CA TYR A 26 -7.24 5.38 -7.55
C TYR A 26 -8.18 6.36 -6.86
N GLY A 27 -8.75 7.27 -7.63
CA GLY A 27 -9.65 8.29 -7.11
C GLY A 27 -10.93 8.34 -7.92
N GLU A 28 -12.05 8.35 -7.20
CA GLU A 28 -13.34 8.81 -7.69
C GLU A 28 -13.67 10.17 -7.05
N GLU A 29 -14.71 10.82 -7.54
CA GLU A 29 -15.10 12.19 -7.16
C GLU A 29 -15.21 12.41 -5.64
N LEU A 30 -15.50 11.35 -4.87
CA LEU A 30 -15.77 11.40 -3.44
C LEU A 30 -14.94 10.42 -2.60
N SER A 31 -14.05 9.64 -3.23
CA SER A 31 -13.21 8.67 -2.51
C SER A 31 -11.86 8.46 -3.20
N ASN A 32 -10.80 8.41 -2.40
CA ASN A 32 -9.44 8.16 -2.88
C ASN A 32 -8.84 6.98 -2.13
N PHE A 33 -8.31 6.03 -2.89
CA PHE A 33 -7.53 4.92 -2.39
C PHE A 33 -6.08 5.10 -2.82
N THR A 34 -5.14 4.99 -1.88
CA THR A 34 -3.71 5.04 -2.17
C THR A 34 -3.00 3.90 -1.45
N ILE A 35 -2.05 3.26 -2.13
CA ILE A 35 -1.07 2.37 -1.53
C ILE A 35 0.33 2.94 -1.74
N GLU A 36 1.09 3.02 -0.66
CA GLU A 36 2.50 3.39 -0.65
C GLU A 36 3.33 2.22 -0.15
N LEU A 37 4.29 1.77 -0.96
CA LEU A 37 5.30 0.80 -0.57
C LEU A 37 6.57 1.56 -0.18
N LYS A 38 7.13 1.20 0.97
CA LYS A 38 8.30 1.82 1.56
C LYS A 38 9.54 0.96 1.34
N GLU A 39 10.70 1.60 1.21
CA GLU A 39 11.99 0.91 0.98
C GLU A 39 12.31 -0.15 2.05
N ASN A 40 11.87 0.08 3.28
CA ASN A 40 12.10 -0.82 4.41
C ASN A 40 11.13 -2.03 4.46
N GLY A 41 10.36 -2.29 3.40
CA GLY A 41 9.44 -3.43 3.30
C GLY A 41 8.09 -3.22 4.01
N ASN A 42 7.79 -1.99 4.45
CA ASN A 42 6.46 -1.65 4.99
C ASN A 42 5.57 -1.05 3.90
N TYR A 43 4.26 -1.12 4.10
CA TYR A 43 3.31 -0.38 3.26
C TYR A 43 2.36 0.46 4.11
N ILE A 44 1.78 1.47 3.47
CA ILE A 44 0.69 2.28 3.99
C ILE A 44 -0.44 2.24 2.96
N ILE A 45 -1.64 1.88 3.39
CA ILE A 45 -2.87 2.09 2.62
C ILE A 45 -3.62 3.26 3.22
N ILE A 46 -4.02 4.20 2.37
CA ILE A 46 -4.78 5.39 2.71
C ILE A 46 -6.11 5.29 1.96
N ASN A 47 -7.21 5.29 2.71
CA ASN A 47 -8.56 5.35 2.17
C ASN A 47 -9.21 6.63 2.68
N SER A 48 -9.30 7.64 1.83
CA SER A 48 -9.89 8.93 2.12
C SER A 48 -11.26 9.05 1.47
N GLY A 49 -12.30 9.21 2.28
CA GLY A 49 -13.62 9.65 1.84
C GLY A 49 -13.84 11.14 2.14
N ILE A 50 -15.03 11.63 1.82
CA ILE A 50 -15.43 13.03 2.11
C ILE A 50 -15.35 13.35 3.61
N PHE A 51 -15.69 12.38 4.48
CA PHE A 51 -15.89 12.61 5.91
C PHE A 51 -14.81 12.01 6.81
N ASP A 52 -14.03 11.04 6.31
CA ASP A 52 -12.99 10.38 7.08
C ASP A 52 -11.80 9.94 6.23
N THR A 53 -10.67 9.69 6.88
CA THR A 53 -9.52 9.03 6.27
C THR A 53 -9.04 7.91 7.16
N LYS A 54 -8.90 6.72 6.59
CA LYS A 54 -8.44 5.52 7.27
C LYS A 54 -7.07 5.12 6.77
N TYR A 55 -6.20 4.76 7.72
CA TYR A 55 -4.86 4.29 7.46
C TYR A 55 -4.74 2.83 7.83
N SER A 56 -4.07 2.04 7.00
CA SER A 56 -3.74 0.65 7.28
C SER A 56 -2.28 0.39 7.00
N TYR A 57 -1.62 -0.27 7.94
CA TYR A 57 -0.18 -0.52 7.91
C TYR A 57 0.11 -2.01 7.95
N GLY A 58 1.15 -2.41 7.22
CA GLY A 58 1.64 -3.79 7.23
C GLY A 58 2.98 -3.91 6.52
N LYS A 59 3.35 -5.15 6.24
CA LYS A 59 4.57 -5.50 5.50
C LYS A 59 4.23 -6.04 4.12
N PHE A 60 5.15 -5.86 3.18
CA PHE A 60 5.06 -6.48 1.87
C PHE A 60 6.35 -7.22 1.53
N ILE A 61 6.21 -8.19 0.62
CA ILE A 61 7.33 -8.78 -0.11
C ILE A 61 7.13 -8.50 -1.60
N SER A 62 8.23 -8.30 -2.31
CA SER A 62 8.23 -8.18 -3.77
C SER A 62 9.12 -9.26 -4.36
N LYS A 63 8.58 -10.01 -5.32
CA LYS A 63 9.31 -11.03 -6.07
C LYS A 63 8.71 -11.14 -7.48
N ASP A 64 9.57 -11.18 -8.50
CA ASP A 64 9.15 -11.38 -9.90
C ASP A 64 8.03 -10.40 -10.35
N SER A 65 8.16 -9.12 -9.97
CA SER A 65 7.16 -8.05 -10.21
C SER A 65 5.80 -8.26 -9.53
N ILE A 66 5.69 -9.24 -8.64
CA ILE A 66 4.52 -9.49 -7.80
C ILE A 66 4.79 -8.93 -6.40
N ILE A 67 3.89 -8.08 -5.93
CA ILE A 67 3.84 -7.57 -4.56
C ILE A 67 2.83 -8.42 -3.78
N THR A 68 3.24 -8.93 -2.63
CA THR A 68 2.35 -9.62 -1.69
C THR A 68 2.35 -8.90 -0.35
N LEU A 69 1.18 -8.44 0.09
CA LEU A 69 0.95 -7.83 1.40
C LEU A 69 0.74 -8.92 2.46
N ASP A 70 1.16 -8.65 3.69
CA ASP A 70 0.97 -9.53 4.84
C ASP A 70 -0.49 -9.67 5.29
N LYS A 71 -1.35 -8.73 4.89
CA LYS A 71 -2.79 -8.72 5.16
C LYS A 71 -3.56 -8.58 3.86
N SER A 72 -4.71 -9.26 3.78
CA SER A 72 -5.70 -8.92 2.77
C SER A 72 -6.19 -7.50 3.01
N SER A 73 -6.31 -6.74 1.92
CA SER A 73 -7.07 -5.51 1.95
C SER A 73 -8.56 -5.89 2.00
N ASP A 74 -9.17 -5.83 3.19
CA ASP A 74 -10.65 -5.85 3.29
C ASP A 74 -11.25 -4.48 2.89
N LEU A 75 -10.40 -3.54 2.48
CA LEU A 75 -10.78 -2.21 2.07
C LEU A 75 -11.42 -2.26 0.68
N LEU A 76 -12.72 -1.96 0.71
CA LEU A 76 -13.82 -1.83 -0.28
C LEU A 76 -13.64 -2.17 -1.77
N TYR A 77 -12.44 -2.26 -2.35
CA TYR A 77 -12.26 -2.41 -3.80
C TYR A 77 -11.28 -3.52 -4.20
N LEU A 78 -10.41 -3.97 -3.29
CA LEU A 78 -9.33 -4.91 -3.62
C LEU A 78 -9.27 -6.03 -2.60
N LYS A 79 -10.14 -7.04 -2.73
CA LYS A 79 -10.16 -8.26 -1.89
C LYS A 79 -8.98 -9.20 -2.16
N THR A 80 -7.77 -8.65 -2.22
CA THR A 80 -6.54 -9.40 -2.46
C THR A 80 -5.40 -8.82 -1.63
N ASN A 81 -4.41 -9.65 -1.38
CA ASN A 81 -3.11 -9.23 -0.88
C ASN A 81 -2.02 -9.31 -1.96
N LYS A 82 -2.35 -9.71 -3.20
CA LYS A 82 -1.39 -9.90 -4.28
C LYS A 82 -1.65 -8.95 -5.42
N PHE A 83 -0.58 -8.34 -5.91
CA PHE A 83 -0.62 -7.36 -6.98
C PHE A 83 0.53 -7.61 -7.94
N VAL A 84 0.30 -7.38 -9.22
CA VAL A 84 1.36 -7.33 -10.23
C VAL A 84 1.62 -5.90 -10.63
N VAL A 85 2.90 -5.53 -10.70
CA VAL A 85 3.31 -4.26 -11.30
C VAL A 85 3.38 -4.46 -12.81
N ARG A 86 2.56 -3.72 -13.57
CA ARG A 86 2.63 -3.70 -15.04
C ARG A 86 2.57 -2.28 -15.54
N GLU A 87 3.59 -1.90 -16.31
CA GLU A 87 3.72 -0.57 -16.90
C GLU A 87 3.51 0.54 -15.84
N LYS A 88 2.32 1.15 -15.89
CA LYS A 88 1.90 2.30 -15.10
C LYS A 88 0.88 1.94 -14.02
N MET A 89 0.64 0.66 -13.80
CA MET A 89 -0.45 0.17 -12.98
C MET A 89 0.00 -0.87 -11.97
N LEU A 90 -0.66 -0.82 -10.81
CA LEU A 90 -0.65 -1.89 -9.82
C LEU A 90 -1.97 -2.65 -9.95
N LEU A 91 -1.92 -3.85 -10.52
CA LEU A 91 -3.10 -4.65 -10.83
C LEU A 91 -3.32 -5.74 -9.77
N PRO A 92 -4.51 -5.83 -9.15
CA PRO A 92 -4.82 -6.93 -8.25
C PRO A 92 -4.86 -8.29 -8.94
N ILE A 93 -4.34 -9.30 -8.25
CA ILE A 93 -4.44 -10.70 -8.63
C ILE A 93 -5.52 -11.34 -7.76
N SER A 94 -6.59 -11.86 -8.34
CA SER A 94 -7.65 -12.56 -7.61
C SER A 94 -7.17 -13.90 -7.06
N SER A 95 -7.97 -14.50 -6.18
CA SER A 95 -7.64 -15.76 -5.49
C SER A 95 -7.42 -16.95 -6.42
N ASP A 96 -8.04 -16.94 -7.60
CA ASP A 96 -7.87 -17.91 -8.68
C ASP A 96 -6.68 -17.61 -9.61
N GLY A 97 -5.90 -16.57 -9.31
CA GLY A 97 -4.68 -16.20 -10.04
C GLY A 97 -4.91 -15.28 -11.25
N ILE A 98 -6.14 -14.82 -11.48
CA ILE A 98 -6.47 -13.94 -12.60
C ILE A 98 -6.09 -12.49 -12.26
N VAL A 99 -5.45 -11.79 -13.19
CA VAL A 99 -5.18 -10.35 -13.05
C VAL A 99 -6.46 -9.60 -13.43
N THR A 100 -6.97 -8.77 -12.53
CA THR A 100 -8.16 -7.94 -12.83
C THR A 100 -7.77 -6.53 -13.24
N TYR A 101 -8.55 -5.93 -14.15
CA TYR A 101 -8.24 -4.63 -14.76
C TYR A 101 -8.60 -3.41 -13.89
N ASN A 102 -9.20 -3.64 -12.71
CA ASN A 102 -9.48 -2.59 -11.73
C ASN A 102 -8.21 -2.31 -10.91
N GLY A 103 -7.20 -1.73 -11.57
CA GLY A 103 -5.90 -1.42 -11.00
C GLY A 103 -5.77 -0.01 -10.44
N LEU A 104 -4.70 0.21 -9.69
CA LEU A 104 -4.29 1.52 -9.22
C LEU A 104 -3.28 2.10 -10.21
N PHE A 105 -3.33 3.40 -10.44
CA PHE A 105 -2.34 4.11 -11.27
C PHE A 105 -1.11 4.43 -10.44
N ILE A 106 0.08 4.13 -10.94
CA ILE A 106 1.34 4.44 -10.27
C ILE A 106 1.64 5.93 -10.46
N ASP A 107 1.86 6.63 -9.34
CA ASP A 107 2.16 8.05 -9.32
C ASP A 107 3.63 8.27 -9.77
N TYR A 108 3.84 9.02 -10.85
CA TYR A 108 5.16 9.18 -11.51
C TYR A 108 6.16 10.05 -10.76
N ASP A 109 5.69 10.88 -9.82
CA ASP A 109 6.52 11.89 -9.15
C ASP A 109 7.31 11.37 -7.94
N TYR A 110 7.21 10.07 -7.63
CA TYR A 110 7.85 9.49 -6.44
C TYR A 110 9.28 8.96 -6.66
N ARG A 111 9.86 9.17 -7.84
CA ARG A 111 11.26 8.84 -8.16
C ARG A 111 12.09 10.11 -8.37
N ASN A 112 12.25 10.91 -7.33
CA ASN A 112 13.29 11.95 -7.25
C ASN A 112 14.17 11.70 -6.02
#